data_AF-A0A356DUC6-F1
#
_entry.id   AF-A0A356DUC6-F1
#
_cell.length_a   1.000
_cell.length_b   1.000
_cell.length_c   1.000
_cell.angle_alpha   90.00
_cell.angle_beta   90.00
_cell.angle_gamma   90.00
#
_symmetry.space_group_name_H-M   'P 1'
#
loop_
_entity.id
_entity.type
_entity.pdbx_description
1 polymer ?
#
loop_
_entity_poly.entity_id
_entity_poly.type
_entity_poly.pdbx_seq_one_letter_code
_entity_poly.pdbx_strand_id
1 'polypeptide(L)'
;MRSNKTKCLSAAAKLLVAATLLIASLGLNLPPSQPQDVFALAGSTCLNRANIAPEDFQWVYVPESADEFFTDEPYYYLAGQLIVNKVVDASYCPSGGLMLNDYANACGMAAAMDTVITVQNLVNEPILQAFKDVGTPPVLLKQLIRYESQFWPANADEIHYGYGHMTNIGMRNALEWNPDLEGKVCPAGSACASSTKIAGDVLNSLVATCPTCQYGVDINTAYRSVDVLAESLLGYCYQTALIVFNATGWHSSLVVDYATIWKLTLMNYNAGPNCTYNTIANAFRFTQGPIRWSDVSAYVTGEACIRGLAYANQITTKAYNFSPLD
;
A
#
# COMPACT_ATOMS: atom_id res chain seq x y z
N MET A 1 40.35 -68.12 53.74
CA MET A 1 41.51 -67.31 53.28
C MET A 1 41.17 -66.66 51.95
N ARG A 2 40.93 -65.35 51.96
CA ARG A 2 40.72 -64.49 50.79
C ARG A 2 42.09 -64.19 50.16
N SER A 3 42.23 -64.40 48.85
CA SER A 3 43.30 -63.80 48.04
C SER A 3 42.74 -62.56 47.36
N ASN A 4 43.28 -61.38 47.70
CA ASN A 4 42.96 -60.15 46.98
C ASN A 4 44.29 -59.49 46.57
N LYS A 5 44.56 -59.46 45.26
CA LYS A 5 45.72 -58.77 44.68
C LYS A 5 45.35 -57.32 44.44
N THR A 6 45.90 -56.40 45.23
CA THR A 6 45.80 -54.96 45.01
C THR A 6 46.85 -54.53 43.98
N LYS A 7 46.43 -54.12 42.78
CA LYS A 7 47.29 -53.46 41.79
C LYS A 7 47.57 -52.03 42.25
N CYS A 8 48.84 -51.69 42.47
CA CYS A 8 49.29 -50.31 42.63
C CYS A 8 49.16 -49.56 41.30
N LEU A 9 48.33 -48.52 41.27
CA LEU A 9 48.28 -47.53 40.19
C LEU A 9 49.47 -46.57 40.32
N SER A 10 50.18 -46.34 39.21
CA SER A 10 51.33 -45.43 39.15
C SER A 10 50.92 -43.97 39.35
N ALA A 11 51.87 -43.14 39.80
CA ALA A 11 51.66 -41.71 40.08
C ALA A 11 51.06 -40.92 38.90
N ALA A 12 51.29 -41.35 37.66
CA ALA A 12 50.72 -40.74 36.45
C ALA A 12 49.20 -40.91 36.35
N ALA A 13 48.65 -42.05 36.82
CA ALA A 13 47.20 -42.28 36.82
C ALA A 13 46.47 -41.46 37.89
N LYS A 14 47.17 -41.07 38.98
CA LYS A 14 46.60 -40.19 40.02
C LYS A 14 46.53 -38.73 39.56
N LEU A 15 47.45 -38.27 38.70
CA LEU A 15 47.41 -36.92 38.14
C LEU A 15 46.25 -36.72 37.13
N LEU A 16 45.94 -37.72 36.30
CA LEU A 16 44.83 -37.62 35.34
C LEU A 16 43.44 -37.64 36.01
N VAL A 17 43.29 -38.34 37.14
CA VAL A 17 42.04 -38.35 37.91
C VAL A 17 41.87 -37.05 38.70
N ALA A 18 42.96 -36.45 39.19
CA ALA A 18 42.90 -35.14 39.85
C ALA A 18 42.56 -34.00 38.87
N ALA A 19 43.07 -34.05 37.64
CA ALA A 19 42.77 -33.04 36.61
C ALA A 19 41.33 -33.13 36.07
N THR A 20 40.72 -34.33 36.05
CA THR A 20 39.30 -34.51 35.65
C THR A 20 38.30 -34.19 36.76
N LEU A 21 38.70 -34.25 38.03
CA LEU A 21 37.86 -33.85 39.18
C LEU A 21 37.92 -32.35 39.53
N LEU A 22 38.92 -31.61 39.03
CA LEU A 22 39.04 -30.16 39.22
C LEU A 22 38.29 -29.32 38.17
N ILE A 23 37.84 -29.93 37.07
CA ILE A 23 36.99 -29.25 36.07
C ILE A 23 35.49 -29.37 36.43
N ALA A 24 35.13 -30.25 37.38
CA ALA A 24 33.76 -30.43 37.84
C ALA A 24 33.34 -29.51 39.02
N SER A 25 34.27 -28.72 39.57
CA SER A 25 34.01 -27.81 40.71
C SER A 25 34.13 -26.31 40.37
N LEU A 26 34.45 -25.97 39.12
CA LEU A 26 34.26 -24.63 38.58
C LEU A 26 32.91 -24.61 37.88
N GLY A 27 31.87 -24.31 38.65
CA GLY A 27 30.58 -23.90 38.12
C GLY A 27 30.75 -22.62 37.32
N LEU A 28 31.12 -22.75 36.05
CA LEU A 28 30.89 -21.73 35.05
C LEU A 28 29.37 -21.62 34.92
N ASN A 29 28.78 -20.67 35.65
CA ASN A 29 27.47 -20.14 35.33
C ASN A 29 27.59 -19.51 33.94
N LEU A 30 27.38 -20.32 32.91
CA LEU A 30 26.99 -19.80 31.62
C LEU A 30 25.64 -19.10 31.88
N PRO A 31 25.53 -17.78 31.64
CA PRO A 31 24.23 -17.14 31.70
C PRO A 31 23.29 -17.96 30.80
N PRO A 32 22.02 -18.17 31.19
CA PRO A 32 21.07 -18.81 30.31
C PRO A 32 21.17 -18.09 28.98
N SER A 33 21.43 -18.85 27.91
CA SER A 33 21.35 -18.33 26.55
C SER A 33 19.95 -17.76 26.43
N GLN A 34 19.81 -16.44 26.63
CA GLN A 34 18.64 -15.76 26.14
C GLN A 34 18.64 -16.11 24.65
N PRO A 35 17.54 -16.66 24.09
CA PRO A 35 17.32 -16.44 22.68
C PRO A 35 17.41 -14.92 22.54
N GLN A 36 18.52 -14.43 22.00
CA GLN A 36 18.49 -13.11 21.40
C GLN A 36 17.56 -13.31 20.23
N ASP A 37 16.27 -13.11 20.48
CA ASP A 37 15.37 -12.63 19.49
C ASP A 37 15.95 -11.29 19.06
N VAL A 38 16.96 -11.34 18.18
CA VAL A 38 17.38 -10.22 17.37
C VAL A 38 16.25 -10.06 16.36
N PHE A 39 15.09 -9.62 16.85
CA PHE A 39 14.28 -8.69 16.09
C PHE A 39 15.15 -7.44 16.01
N ALA A 40 16.11 -7.44 15.08
CA ALA A 40 16.41 -6.19 14.42
C ALA A 40 15.03 -5.65 14.05
N LEU A 41 14.67 -4.49 14.58
CA LEU A 41 13.46 -3.77 14.24
C LEU A 41 13.61 -3.41 12.76
N ALA A 42 13.46 -4.41 11.89
CA ALA A 42 13.49 -4.23 10.46
C ALA A 42 12.33 -3.27 10.22
N GLY A 43 12.66 -2.04 9.84
CA GLY A 43 11.66 -1.03 9.55
C GLY A 43 10.60 -1.61 8.63
N SER A 44 9.35 -1.16 8.79
CA SER A 44 8.24 -1.68 7.99
C SER A 44 8.61 -1.72 6.51
N THR A 45 8.42 -2.87 5.87
CA THR A 45 8.66 -3.05 4.43
C THR A 45 7.87 -2.03 3.60
N CYS A 46 6.73 -1.55 4.14
CA CYS A 46 5.90 -0.49 3.54
C CYS A 46 6.58 0.87 3.45
N LEU A 47 7.54 1.16 4.34
CA LEU A 47 8.23 2.45 4.44
C LEU A 47 9.73 2.34 4.08
N ASN A 48 10.26 1.13 4.00
CA ASN A 48 11.65 0.89 3.66
C ASN A 48 11.89 0.98 2.15
N ARG A 49 12.09 2.20 1.62
CA ARG A 49 12.40 2.49 0.21
C ARG A 49 13.84 2.11 -0.17
N ALA A 50 14.15 0.81 -0.13
CA ALA A 50 15.46 0.27 -0.50
C ALA A 50 15.33 -0.86 -1.53
N ASN A 51 16.42 -1.14 -2.24
CA ASN A 51 16.55 -2.26 -3.18
C ASN A 51 15.44 -2.32 -4.25
N ILE A 52 15.02 -1.16 -4.75
CA ILE A 52 14.01 -1.04 -5.79
C ILE A 52 14.66 -1.39 -7.14
N ALA A 53 14.02 -2.26 -7.91
CA ALA A 53 14.49 -2.64 -9.24
C ALA A 53 14.29 -1.49 -10.25
N PRO A 54 15.17 -1.32 -11.25
CA PRO A 54 15.08 -0.22 -12.22
C PRO A 54 13.73 -0.15 -12.96
N GLU A 55 13.11 -1.29 -13.25
CA GLU A 55 11.79 -1.37 -13.88
C GLU A 55 10.66 -0.72 -13.06
N ASP A 56 10.87 -0.54 -11.75
CA ASP A 56 9.88 0.02 -10.83
C ASP A 56 10.10 1.50 -10.50
N PHE A 57 11.24 2.09 -10.90
CA PHE A 57 11.60 3.48 -10.58
C PHE A 57 10.53 4.49 -11.00
N GLN A 58 9.87 4.28 -12.14
CA GLN A 58 8.90 5.23 -12.68
C GLN A 58 7.68 5.47 -11.78
N TRP A 59 7.20 4.45 -11.06
CA TRP A 59 5.96 4.53 -10.28
C TRP A 59 6.21 4.66 -8.77
N VAL A 60 7.43 4.36 -8.32
CA VAL A 60 7.92 4.67 -6.96
C VAL A 60 8.70 5.98 -6.88
N TYR A 61 8.84 6.70 -8.00
CA TYR A 61 9.50 7.99 -8.07
C TYR A 61 8.85 8.97 -7.10
N VAL A 62 9.69 9.82 -6.50
CA VAL A 62 9.27 10.93 -5.64
C VAL A 62 9.81 12.19 -6.27
N PRO A 63 8.95 13.03 -6.85
CA PRO A 63 9.35 14.31 -7.40
C PRO A 63 9.83 15.27 -6.31
N GLU A 64 10.69 16.22 -6.70
CA GLU A 64 11.20 17.24 -5.77
C GLU A 64 10.13 18.30 -5.47
N SER A 65 9.24 18.56 -6.43
CA SER A 65 8.16 19.55 -6.35
C SER A 65 6.83 19.02 -6.89
N ALA A 66 5.72 19.65 -6.49
CA ALA A 66 4.39 19.30 -6.99
C ALA A 66 4.21 19.60 -8.48
N ASP A 67 4.97 20.55 -9.04
CA ASP A 67 4.91 20.90 -10.46
C ASP A 67 5.43 19.78 -11.36
N GLU A 68 6.37 18.96 -10.87
CA GLU A 68 6.85 17.76 -11.59
C GLU A 68 5.80 16.66 -11.72
N PHE A 69 4.71 16.72 -10.94
CA PHE A 69 3.54 15.86 -11.15
C PHE A 69 2.66 16.34 -12.29
N PHE A 70 2.94 17.44 -12.99
CA PHE A 70 2.06 17.96 -14.02
C PHE A 70 1.70 16.91 -15.09
N THR A 71 0.40 16.79 -15.38
CA THR A 71 -0.14 15.91 -16.42
C THR A 71 -1.23 16.63 -17.20
N ASP A 72 -1.37 16.32 -18.48
CA ASP A 72 -2.33 16.93 -19.39
C ASP A 72 -3.17 15.90 -20.16
N GLU A 73 -3.46 14.78 -19.51
CA GLU A 73 -4.17 13.67 -20.15
C GLU A 73 -5.65 14.00 -20.40
N PRO A 74 -6.22 13.55 -21.54
CA PRO A 74 -7.63 13.76 -21.89
C PRO A 74 -8.55 12.77 -21.16
N TYR A 75 -8.85 13.07 -19.89
CA TYR A 75 -9.78 12.27 -19.08
C TYR A 75 -11.24 12.50 -19.45
N TYR A 76 -11.77 11.65 -20.33
CA TYR A 76 -13.15 11.75 -20.83
C TYR A 76 -14.22 11.59 -19.74
N TYR A 77 -13.95 10.81 -18.69
CA TYR A 77 -14.88 10.76 -17.55
C TYR A 77 -14.90 12.09 -16.82
N LEU A 78 -13.73 12.63 -16.48
CA LEU A 78 -13.61 13.93 -15.80
C LEU A 78 -14.25 15.05 -16.61
N ALA A 79 -13.97 15.11 -17.92
CA ALA A 79 -14.61 16.06 -18.82
C ALA A 79 -16.14 15.94 -18.78
N GLY A 80 -16.66 14.71 -18.82
CA GLY A 80 -18.09 14.45 -18.69
C GLY A 80 -18.66 14.97 -17.37
N GLN A 81 -17.98 14.69 -16.25
CA GLN A 81 -18.37 15.19 -14.94
C GLN A 81 -18.37 16.72 -14.85
N LEU A 82 -17.36 17.39 -15.43
CA LEU A 82 -17.29 18.85 -15.46
C LEU A 82 -18.45 19.46 -16.27
N ILE A 83 -18.86 18.82 -17.37
CA ILE A 83 -20.01 19.27 -18.18
C ILE A 83 -21.33 19.02 -17.44
N VAL A 84 -21.53 17.81 -16.91
CA VAL A 84 -22.75 17.43 -16.17
C VAL A 84 -22.98 18.35 -14.97
N ASN A 85 -21.90 18.70 -14.26
CA ASN A 85 -21.95 19.60 -13.11
C ASN A 85 -21.90 21.09 -13.48
N LYS A 86 -22.02 21.41 -14.78
CA LYS A 86 -22.08 22.79 -15.31
C LYS A 86 -20.85 23.64 -14.99
N VAL A 87 -19.73 22.99 -14.73
CA VAL A 87 -18.41 23.64 -14.59
C VAL A 87 -17.92 24.11 -15.96
N VAL A 88 -18.20 23.33 -17.00
CA VAL A 88 -17.89 23.66 -18.40
C VAL A 88 -19.19 23.68 -19.20
N ASP A 89 -19.41 24.74 -19.98
CA ASP A 89 -20.51 24.80 -20.95
C ASP A 89 -20.08 24.20 -22.29
N ALA A 90 -20.66 23.04 -22.61
CA ALA A 90 -20.51 22.36 -23.90
C ALA A 90 -21.84 22.29 -24.67
N SER A 91 -22.80 23.20 -24.41
CA SER A 91 -24.12 23.20 -25.05
C SER A 91 -24.09 23.36 -26.57
N TYR A 92 -22.99 23.91 -27.12
CA TYR A 92 -22.75 24.03 -28.55
C TYR A 92 -22.29 22.72 -29.21
N CYS A 93 -21.88 21.72 -28.41
CA CYS A 93 -21.49 20.41 -28.91
C CYS A 93 -22.71 19.52 -29.18
N PRO A 94 -22.60 18.56 -30.12
CA PRO A 94 -23.62 17.51 -30.28
C PRO A 94 -23.91 16.83 -28.93
N SER A 95 -25.20 16.63 -28.63
CA SER A 95 -25.69 16.09 -27.35
C SER A 95 -25.16 16.82 -26.12
N GLY A 96 -24.90 18.13 -26.22
CA GLY A 96 -24.34 18.92 -25.11
C GLY A 96 -22.92 18.51 -24.72
N GLY A 97 -22.19 17.83 -25.61
CA GLY A 97 -20.82 17.37 -25.36
C GLY A 97 -20.73 16.01 -24.65
N LEU A 98 -21.85 15.31 -24.44
CA LEU A 98 -21.89 14.05 -23.69
C LEU A 98 -22.21 12.84 -24.57
N MET A 99 -21.76 11.67 -24.12
CA MET A 99 -22.20 10.34 -24.53
C MET A 99 -23.34 9.84 -23.61
N LEU A 100 -23.96 8.70 -23.93
CA LEU A 100 -25.08 8.14 -23.14
C LEU A 100 -24.70 7.70 -21.71
N ASN A 101 -23.42 7.49 -21.45
CA ASN A 101 -22.89 7.09 -20.15
C ASN A 101 -22.30 8.28 -19.37
N ASP A 102 -22.67 9.51 -19.73
CA ASP A 102 -22.18 10.76 -19.13
C ASP A 102 -20.68 11.03 -19.28
N TYR A 103 -19.94 10.22 -20.04
CA TYR A 103 -18.60 10.57 -20.49
C TYR A 103 -18.70 11.69 -21.53
N ALA A 104 -17.68 12.55 -21.61
CA ALA A 104 -17.61 13.50 -22.70
C ALA A 104 -17.49 12.77 -24.05
N ASN A 105 -18.11 13.33 -25.09
CA ASN A 105 -17.75 12.99 -26.46
C ASN A 105 -16.52 13.82 -26.90
N ALA A 106 -16.01 13.61 -28.12
CA ALA A 106 -14.81 14.31 -28.59
C ALA A 106 -14.95 15.85 -28.55
N CYS A 107 -16.13 16.39 -28.87
CA CYS A 107 -16.39 17.84 -28.78
C CYS A 107 -16.42 18.30 -27.32
N GLY A 108 -17.08 17.55 -26.43
CA GLY A 108 -17.13 17.88 -25.00
C GLY A 108 -15.74 17.83 -24.34
N MET A 109 -14.91 16.85 -24.69
CA MET A 109 -13.53 16.79 -24.21
C MET A 109 -12.72 17.99 -24.70
N ALA A 110 -12.82 18.34 -25.99
CA ALA A 110 -12.17 19.54 -26.51
C ALA A 110 -12.63 20.82 -25.77
N ALA A 111 -13.93 20.93 -25.47
CA ALA A 111 -14.51 22.05 -24.71
C ALA A 111 -14.00 22.12 -23.26
N ALA A 112 -13.75 20.97 -22.64
CA ALA A 112 -13.38 20.86 -21.23
C ALA A 112 -11.87 20.72 -20.97
N MET A 113 -11.04 20.63 -22.00
CA MET A 113 -9.62 20.24 -21.89
C MET A 113 -8.84 21.10 -20.88
N ASP A 114 -8.92 22.42 -20.96
CA ASP A 114 -8.18 23.32 -20.05
C ASP A 114 -8.59 23.10 -18.58
N THR A 115 -9.88 22.88 -18.34
CA THR A 115 -10.42 22.59 -17.00
C THR A 115 -10.02 21.18 -16.55
N VAL A 116 -9.97 20.20 -17.44
CA VAL A 116 -9.47 18.84 -17.16
C VAL A 116 -8.01 18.87 -16.75
N ILE A 117 -7.17 19.62 -17.47
CA ILE A 117 -5.75 19.83 -17.11
C ILE A 117 -5.64 20.50 -15.74
N THR A 118 -6.49 21.50 -15.46
CA THR A 118 -6.46 22.16 -14.16
C THR A 118 -6.84 21.19 -13.04
N VAL A 119 -7.98 20.50 -13.18
CA VAL A 119 -8.54 19.64 -12.12
C VAL A 119 -7.66 18.42 -11.83
N GLN A 120 -7.09 17.77 -12.85
CA GLN A 120 -6.20 16.63 -12.64
C GLN A 120 -4.90 16.97 -11.89
N ASN A 121 -4.55 18.26 -11.79
CA ASN A 121 -3.36 18.74 -11.11
C ASN A 121 -3.64 19.47 -9.77
N LEU A 122 -4.92 19.69 -9.40
CA LEU A 122 -5.29 20.30 -8.11
C LEU A 122 -4.75 19.52 -6.90
N VAL A 123 -4.52 18.23 -7.06
CA VAL A 123 -4.09 17.32 -5.99
C VAL A 123 -2.59 16.99 -6.01
N ASN A 124 -1.79 17.61 -6.88
CA ASN A 124 -0.35 17.34 -6.93
C ASN A 124 0.37 17.67 -5.61
N GLU A 125 0.09 18.85 -5.04
CA GLU A 125 0.66 19.26 -3.75
C GLU A 125 0.18 18.36 -2.60
N PRO A 126 -1.12 18.06 -2.45
CA PRO A 126 -1.61 17.06 -1.48
C PRO A 126 -0.95 15.69 -1.59
N ILE A 127 -0.73 15.20 -2.82
CA ILE A 127 -0.10 13.90 -3.06
C ILE A 127 1.35 13.91 -2.59
N LEU A 128 2.10 14.96 -2.92
CA LEU A 128 3.48 15.11 -2.45
C LEU A 128 3.55 15.26 -0.92
N GLN A 129 2.62 16.01 -0.33
CA GLN A 129 2.53 16.19 1.11
C GLN A 129 2.19 14.88 1.82
N ALA A 130 1.26 14.10 1.28
CA ALA A 130 0.93 12.78 1.81
C ALA A 130 2.13 11.82 1.80
N PHE A 131 3.02 11.90 0.79
CA PHE A 131 4.27 11.15 0.84
C PHE A 131 5.18 11.59 1.99
N LYS A 132 5.31 12.89 2.24
CA LYS A 132 6.14 13.42 3.33
C LYS A 132 5.62 13.01 4.70
N ASP A 133 4.30 13.02 4.88
CA ASP A 133 3.66 12.78 6.17
C ASP A 133 3.43 11.29 6.45
N VAL A 134 3.06 10.52 5.42
CA VAL A 134 2.59 9.12 5.54
C VAL A 134 3.58 8.12 4.93
N GLY A 135 4.33 8.51 3.90
CA GLY A 135 5.28 7.64 3.19
C GLY A 135 4.70 6.83 2.03
N THR A 136 3.41 7.02 1.70
CA THR A 136 2.78 6.40 0.52
C THR A 136 3.43 6.90 -0.78
N PRO A 137 3.89 6.03 -1.69
CA PRO A 137 4.59 6.46 -2.90
C PRO A 137 3.70 7.39 -3.75
N PRO A 138 4.15 8.61 -4.06
CA PRO A 138 3.26 9.66 -4.52
C PRO A 138 2.88 9.51 -6.00
N VAL A 139 3.78 8.97 -6.85
CA VAL A 139 3.39 8.59 -8.22
C VAL A 139 2.35 7.46 -8.21
N LEU A 140 2.53 6.43 -7.36
CA LEU A 140 1.52 5.38 -7.19
C LEU A 140 0.17 5.95 -6.76
N LEU A 141 0.16 6.89 -5.80
CA LEU A 141 -1.06 7.55 -5.35
C LEU A 141 -1.73 8.33 -6.48
N LYS A 142 -0.99 9.13 -7.25
CA LYS A 142 -1.52 9.84 -8.42
C LYS A 142 -2.10 8.88 -9.46
N GLN A 143 -1.40 7.79 -9.73
CA GLN A 143 -1.82 6.77 -10.68
C GLN A 143 -3.09 6.03 -10.24
N LEU A 144 -3.24 5.77 -8.94
CA LEU A 144 -4.46 5.20 -8.38
C LEU A 144 -5.63 6.17 -8.54
N ILE A 145 -5.45 7.45 -8.22
CA ILE A 145 -6.49 8.48 -8.39
C ILE A 145 -6.91 8.61 -9.87
N ARG A 146 -5.93 8.60 -10.79
CA ARG A 146 -6.18 8.54 -12.23
C ARG A 146 -7.08 7.36 -12.60
N TYR A 147 -6.70 6.17 -12.14
CA TYR A 147 -7.35 4.93 -12.54
C TYR A 147 -8.75 4.80 -11.95
N GLU A 148 -8.92 5.16 -10.67
CA GLU A 148 -10.19 5.04 -9.96
C GLU A 148 -11.19 6.08 -10.41
N SER A 149 -10.86 7.37 -10.25
CA SER A 149 -11.83 8.46 -10.35
C SER A 149 -11.58 9.41 -11.51
N GLN A 150 -10.47 9.24 -12.24
CA GLN A 150 -9.94 10.25 -13.16
C GLN A 150 -9.96 11.65 -12.53
N PHE A 151 -9.57 11.74 -11.24
CA PHE A 151 -9.53 12.99 -10.47
C PHE A 151 -10.89 13.66 -10.23
N TRP A 152 -12.01 12.92 -10.27
CA TRP A 152 -13.31 13.44 -9.84
C TRP A 152 -13.73 12.88 -8.47
N PRO A 153 -13.70 13.67 -7.38
CA PRO A 153 -13.84 13.17 -6.01
C PRO A 153 -15.30 13.03 -5.55
N ALA A 154 -16.09 12.24 -6.29
CA ALA A 154 -17.52 12.05 -6.03
C ALA A 154 -17.83 10.79 -5.20
N ASN A 155 -19.11 10.61 -4.88
CA ASN A 155 -19.68 9.28 -4.65
C ASN A 155 -20.18 8.75 -6.00
N ALA A 156 -19.50 7.76 -6.57
CA ALA A 156 -19.72 7.36 -7.96
C ALA A 156 -20.98 6.50 -8.16
N ASP A 157 -21.29 5.63 -7.19
CA ASP A 157 -22.33 4.60 -7.32
C ASP A 157 -22.90 4.14 -5.95
N GLU A 158 -23.01 5.06 -5.00
CA GLU A 158 -23.45 4.86 -3.61
C GLU A 158 -22.48 4.08 -2.71
N ILE A 159 -21.54 3.32 -3.29
CA ILE A 159 -20.62 2.46 -2.54
C ILE A 159 -19.15 2.86 -2.70
N HIS A 160 -18.76 3.59 -3.75
CA HIS A 160 -17.41 4.09 -3.99
C HIS A 160 -17.29 5.60 -3.74
N TYR A 161 -16.39 6.01 -2.85
CA TYR A 161 -16.29 7.40 -2.37
C TYR A 161 -14.91 8.01 -2.62
N GLY A 162 -14.92 9.30 -3.00
CA GLY A 162 -13.74 10.14 -3.11
C GLY A 162 -12.79 9.72 -4.24
N TYR A 163 -11.58 10.24 -4.22
CA TYR A 163 -10.61 10.04 -5.30
C TYR A 163 -10.17 8.57 -5.50
N GLY A 164 -10.17 7.78 -4.43
CA GLY A 164 -9.74 6.39 -4.46
C GLY A 164 -10.86 5.38 -4.63
N HIS A 165 -12.11 5.83 -4.80
CA HIS A 165 -13.28 4.95 -4.84
C HIS A 165 -13.30 3.97 -3.66
N MET A 166 -13.09 4.49 -2.45
CA MET A 166 -13.04 3.64 -1.25
C MET A 166 -14.45 3.16 -0.89
N THR A 167 -14.57 1.90 -0.48
CA THR A 167 -15.84 1.32 0.03
C THR A 167 -15.89 1.31 1.55
N ASN A 168 -17.08 1.10 2.13
CA ASN A 168 -17.24 0.99 3.59
C ASN A 168 -16.37 -0.12 4.20
N ILE A 169 -16.36 -1.29 3.56
CA ILE A 169 -15.53 -2.42 4.01
C ILE A 169 -14.05 -2.07 3.88
N GLY A 170 -13.67 -1.38 2.80
CA GLY A 170 -12.28 -0.97 2.58
C GLY A 170 -11.78 0.05 3.61
N MET A 171 -12.60 1.06 3.93
CA MET A 171 -12.27 2.03 4.99
C MET A 171 -12.15 1.36 6.35
N ARG A 172 -13.07 0.45 6.68
CA ARG A 172 -13.01 -0.31 7.94
C ARG A 172 -11.75 -1.17 8.03
N ASN A 173 -11.33 -1.78 6.93
CA ASN A 173 -10.05 -2.49 6.86
C ASN A 173 -8.88 -1.54 7.08
N ALA A 174 -8.84 -0.41 6.37
CA ALA A 174 -7.78 0.58 6.55
C ALA A 174 -7.67 1.06 8.01
N LEU A 175 -8.80 1.34 8.66
CA LEU A 175 -8.89 1.74 10.07
C LEU A 175 -8.37 0.66 11.03
N GLU A 176 -8.65 -0.61 10.76
CA GLU A 176 -8.15 -1.73 11.57
C GLU A 176 -6.61 -1.80 11.54
N TRP A 177 -6.01 -1.50 10.39
CA TRP A 177 -4.58 -1.71 10.16
C TRP A 177 -3.72 -0.46 10.27
N ASN A 178 -4.32 0.74 10.37
CA ASN A 178 -3.59 1.99 10.54
C ASN A 178 -4.14 2.80 11.75
N PRO A 179 -3.49 2.67 12.92
CA PRO A 179 -3.85 3.44 14.11
C PRO A 179 -3.75 4.96 13.94
N ASP A 180 -2.84 5.45 13.08
CA ASP A 180 -2.71 6.89 12.82
C ASP A 180 -3.91 7.41 12.02
N LEU A 181 -4.38 6.63 11.04
CA LEU A 181 -5.65 6.89 10.36
C LEU A 181 -6.82 6.89 11.35
N GLU A 182 -6.91 5.88 12.20
CA GLU A 182 -7.96 5.80 13.23
C GLU A 182 -7.96 7.05 14.11
N GLY A 183 -6.80 7.43 14.65
CA GLY A 183 -6.65 8.64 15.47
C GLY A 183 -7.01 9.94 14.72
N LYS A 184 -6.84 9.96 13.39
CA LYS A 184 -7.09 11.13 12.54
C LYS A 184 -8.56 11.34 12.19
N VAL A 185 -9.34 10.27 12.01
CA VAL A 185 -10.72 10.37 11.47
C VAL A 185 -11.80 9.91 12.44
N CYS A 186 -11.44 9.20 13.51
CA CYS A 186 -12.41 8.60 14.41
C CYS A 186 -12.70 9.45 15.65
N PRO A 187 -13.96 9.47 16.13
CA PRO A 187 -14.25 9.99 17.45
C PRO A 187 -13.46 9.24 18.52
N ALA A 188 -12.90 9.98 19.48
CA ALA A 188 -12.09 9.40 20.56
C ALA A 188 -12.84 8.29 21.32
N GLY A 189 -12.20 7.13 21.47
CA GLY A 189 -12.76 5.96 22.18
C GLY A 189 -13.82 5.18 21.40
N SER A 190 -14.07 5.51 20.13
CA SER A 190 -15.00 4.73 19.28
C SER A 190 -14.33 3.51 18.65
N ALA A 191 -15.10 2.44 18.45
CA ALA A 191 -14.64 1.26 17.71
C ALA A 191 -14.87 1.48 16.20
N CYS A 192 -13.95 2.19 15.57
CA CYS A 192 -14.15 2.75 14.24
C CYS A 192 -14.17 1.69 13.13
N ALA A 193 -13.21 0.77 13.17
CA ALA A 193 -13.08 -0.34 12.22
C ALA A 193 -14.28 -1.31 12.25
N SER A 194 -14.97 -1.44 13.39
CA SER A 194 -16.16 -2.30 13.50
C SER A 194 -17.47 -1.59 13.18
N SER A 195 -17.48 -0.25 13.10
CA SER A 195 -18.69 0.54 12.88
C SER A 195 -18.90 0.90 11.41
N THR A 196 -19.89 0.26 10.79
CA THR A 196 -20.36 0.64 9.44
C THR A 196 -20.78 2.10 9.36
N LYS A 197 -21.43 2.63 10.41
CA LYS A 197 -21.88 4.03 10.43
C LYS A 197 -20.71 4.99 10.46
N ILE A 198 -19.76 4.81 11.38
CA ILE A 198 -18.64 5.75 11.53
C ILE A 198 -17.77 5.72 10.26
N ALA A 199 -17.46 4.54 9.73
CA ALA A 199 -16.75 4.44 8.47
C ALA A 199 -17.50 5.10 7.30
N GLY A 200 -18.83 5.00 7.27
CA GLY A 200 -19.67 5.72 6.30
C GLY A 200 -19.58 7.23 6.45
N ASP A 201 -19.58 7.75 7.68
CA ASP A 201 -19.41 9.18 7.95
C ASP A 201 -18.02 9.67 7.48
N VAL A 202 -16.97 8.87 7.71
CA VAL A 202 -15.61 9.15 7.20
C VAL A 202 -15.61 9.19 5.67
N LEU A 203 -16.20 8.20 5.00
CA LEU A 203 -16.26 8.14 3.53
C LEU A 203 -17.02 9.32 2.92
N ASN A 204 -18.14 9.72 3.51
CA ASN A 204 -18.87 10.90 3.06
C ASN A 204 -18.02 12.17 3.17
N SER A 205 -17.12 12.26 4.17
CA SER A 205 -16.18 13.38 4.28
C SER A 205 -15.08 13.41 3.21
N LEU A 206 -14.93 12.35 2.40
CA LEU A 206 -13.96 12.28 1.30
C LEU A 206 -14.53 12.78 -0.03
N VAL A 207 -15.83 12.98 -0.11
CA VAL A 207 -16.51 13.53 -1.29
C VAL A 207 -16.26 15.03 -1.33
N ALA A 208 -15.49 15.48 -2.32
CA ALA A 208 -15.05 16.88 -2.43
C ALA A 208 -15.73 17.65 -3.57
N THR A 209 -16.78 17.08 -4.19
CA THR A 209 -17.57 17.81 -5.19
C THR A 209 -18.36 18.95 -4.53
N CYS A 210 -18.41 20.09 -5.20
CA CYS A 210 -19.01 21.31 -4.68
C CYS A 210 -19.62 22.15 -5.82
N PRO A 211 -20.96 22.26 -5.94
CA PRO A 211 -21.62 22.92 -7.07
C PRO A 211 -21.30 24.42 -7.23
N THR A 212 -20.86 25.08 -6.16
CA THR A 212 -20.54 26.51 -6.14
C THR A 212 -19.04 26.81 -6.13
N CYS A 213 -18.21 25.78 -6.02
CA CYS A 213 -16.76 25.96 -5.94
C CYS A 213 -16.17 26.11 -7.35
N GLN A 214 -15.03 26.79 -7.41
CA GLN A 214 -14.24 26.84 -8.63
C GLN A 214 -13.91 25.40 -9.07
N TYR A 215 -14.10 25.12 -10.36
CA TYR A 215 -13.92 23.80 -10.95
C TYR A 215 -14.82 22.68 -10.40
N GLY A 216 -15.84 23.01 -9.59
CA GLY A 216 -16.74 22.03 -9.00
C GLY A 216 -16.12 21.22 -7.85
N VAL A 217 -14.98 21.65 -7.29
CA VAL A 217 -14.24 20.92 -6.25
C VAL A 217 -13.94 21.84 -5.06
N ASP A 218 -14.26 21.40 -3.85
CA ASP A 218 -13.77 22.02 -2.61
C ASP A 218 -12.32 21.56 -2.36
N ILE A 219 -11.38 22.49 -2.50
CA ILE A 219 -9.95 22.22 -2.37
C ILE A 219 -9.57 21.72 -0.97
N ASN A 220 -10.18 22.24 0.09
CA ASN A 220 -9.82 21.80 1.45
C ASN A 220 -10.27 20.35 1.69
N THR A 221 -11.48 20.03 1.23
CA THR A 221 -12.02 18.67 1.29
C THR A 221 -11.23 17.73 0.38
N ALA A 222 -10.79 18.19 -0.79
CA ALA A 222 -9.93 17.43 -1.70
C ALA A 222 -8.57 17.09 -1.06
N TYR A 223 -7.94 18.06 -0.38
CA TYR A 223 -6.68 17.85 0.34
C TYR A 223 -6.84 16.78 1.43
N ARG A 224 -7.89 16.89 2.25
CA ARG A 224 -8.23 15.88 3.26
C ARG A 224 -8.51 14.51 2.64
N SER A 225 -9.21 14.47 1.50
CA SER A 225 -9.54 13.23 0.79
C SER A 225 -8.27 12.48 0.33
N VAL A 226 -7.28 13.21 -0.19
CA VAL A 226 -5.98 12.64 -0.58
C VAL A 226 -5.19 12.14 0.64
N ASP A 227 -5.15 12.90 1.73
CA ASP A 227 -4.48 12.50 2.98
C ASP A 227 -5.07 11.19 3.55
N VAL A 228 -6.40 11.14 3.70
CA VAL A 228 -7.09 9.93 4.19
C VAL A 228 -6.90 8.73 3.25
N LEU A 229 -6.87 8.96 1.93
CA LEU A 229 -6.60 7.91 0.96
C LEU A 229 -5.17 7.36 1.11
N ALA A 230 -4.17 8.23 1.26
CA ALA A 230 -2.78 7.83 1.45
C ALA A 230 -2.59 7.01 2.73
N GLU A 231 -3.18 7.45 3.84
CA GLU A 231 -3.23 6.73 5.12
C GLU A 231 -3.93 5.38 4.98
N SER A 232 -5.02 5.34 4.21
CA SER A 232 -5.75 4.09 3.98
C SER A 232 -4.89 3.07 3.23
N LEU A 233 -4.19 3.51 2.19
CA LEU A 233 -3.27 2.64 1.44
C LEU A 233 -2.11 2.14 2.31
N LEU A 234 -1.59 2.96 3.22
CA LEU A 234 -0.59 2.52 4.19
C LEU A 234 -1.15 1.44 5.13
N GLY A 235 -2.40 1.58 5.60
CA GLY A 235 -3.10 0.54 6.36
C GLY A 235 -3.24 -0.78 5.59
N TYR A 236 -3.60 -0.69 4.31
CA TYR A 236 -3.60 -1.87 3.42
C TYR A 236 -2.20 -2.48 3.27
N CYS A 237 -1.14 -1.67 3.26
CA CYS A 237 0.23 -2.19 3.21
C CYS A 237 0.60 -2.92 4.51
N TYR A 238 0.24 -2.38 5.67
CA TYR A 238 0.46 -3.05 6.95
C TYR A 238 -0.30 -4.38 7.05
N GLN A 239 -1.55 -4.42 6.58
CA GLN A 239 -2.26 -5.69 6.44
C GLN A 239 -1.52 -6.66 5.50
N THR A 240 -1.05 -6.16 4.36
CA THR A 240 -0.34 -6.96 3.37
C THR A 240 0.95 -7.55 3.95
N ALA A 241 1.68 -6.78 4.77
CA ALA A 241 2.86 -7.28 5.47
C ALA A 241 2.52 -8.42 6.45
N LEU A 242 1.39 -8.33 7.16
CA LEU A 242 0.92 -9.44 7.98
C LEU A 242 0.47 -10.64 7.14
N ILE A 243 -0.20 -10.41 6.01
CA ILE A 243 -0.60 -11.49 5.09
C ILE A 243 0.64 -12.24 4.59
N VAL A 244 1.72 -11.53 4.25
CA VAL A 244 3.01 -12.16 3.90
C VAL A 244 3.52 -13.03 5.04
N PHE A 245 3.53 -12.52 6.28
CA PHE A 245 3.94 -13.31 7.45
C PHE A 245 3.07 -14.55 7.63
N ASN A 246 1.75 -14.41 7.56
CA ASN A 246 0.83 -15.54 7.72
C ASN A 246 0.99 -16.59 6.62
N ALA A 247 1.28 -16.18 5.39
CA ALA A 247 1.42 -17.08 4.24
C ALA A 247 2.77 -17.82 4.22
N THR A 248 3.83 -17.25 4.82
CA THR A 248 5.21 -17.73 4.66
C THR A 248 5.88 -18.13 5.98
N GLY A 249 5.39 -17.63 7.11
CA GLY A 249 6.03 -17.69 8.43
C GLY A 249 7.21 -16.72 8.58
N TRP A 250 7.51 -15.90 7.57
CA TRP A 250 8.68 -15.03 7.52
C TRP A 250 8.27 -13.56 7.57
N HIS A 251 9.05 -12.72 8.24
CA HIS A 251 8.82 -11.28 8.22
C HIS A 251 8.87 -10.76 6.78
N SER A 252 7.95 -9.85 6.41
CA SER A 252 7.81 -9.39 5.03
C SER A 252 9.10 -8.79 4.45
N SER A 253 9.93 -8.17 5.28
CA SER A 253 11.23 -7.61 4.89
C SER A 253 12.26 -8.65 4.43
N LEU A 254 12.03 -9.93 4.73
CA LEU A 254 12.85 -11.06 4.28
C LEU A 254 12.24 -11.79 3.08
N VAL A 255 11.00 -11.47 2.71
CA VAL A 255 10.24 -12.19 1.68
C VAL A 255 10.06 -11.34 0.43
N VAL A 256 9.69 -10.07 0.58
CA VAL A 256 9.37 -9.19 -0.55
C VAL A 256 10.12 -7.88 -0.45
N ASP A 257 10.46 -7.30 -1.60
CA ASP A 257 11.02 -5.95 -1.67
C ASP A 257 9.93 -4.87 -1.57
N TYR A 258 10.36 -3.60 -1.49
CA TYR A 258 9.47 -2.43 -1.40
C TYR A 258 8.48 -2.36 -2.58
N ALA A 259 8.95 -2.65 -3.79
CA ALA A 259 8.11 -2.59 -4.98
C ALA A 259 7.01 -3.67 -4.95
N THR A 260 7.38 -4.90 -4.57
CA THR A 260 6.49 -6.04 -4.50
C THR A 260 5.45 -5.88 -3.40
N ILE A 261 5.81 -5.35 -2.21
CA ILE A 261 4.82 -5.13 -1.15
C ILE A 261 3.77 -4.09 -1.55
N TRP A 262 4.13 -3.02 -2.26
CA TRP A 262 3.16 -2.02 -2.72
C TRP A 262 2.28 -2.54 -3.86
N LYS A 263 2.80 -3.37 -4.77
CA LYS A 263 1.96 -4.05 -5.78
C LYS A 263 0.99 -5.06 -5.15
N LEU A 264 1.43 -5.82 -4.14
CA LEU A 264 0.56 -6.67 -3.34
C LEU A 264 -0.48 -5.86 -2.56
N THR A 265 -0.11 -4.66 -2.08
CA THR A 265 -1.02 -3.72 -1.42
C THR A 265 -2.16 -3.31 -2.36
N LEU A 266 -1.86 -2.96 -3.62
CA LEU A 266 -2.87 -2.67 -4.64
C LEU A 266 -3.74 -3.88 -4.96
N MET A 267 -3.15 -5.07 -5.04
CA MET A 267 -3.90 -6.31 -5.23
C MET A 267 -4.85 -6.58 -4.05
N ASN A 268 -4.40 -6.35 -2.81
CA ASN A 268 -5.22 -6.46 -1.61
C ASN A 268 -6.33 -5.40 -1.56
N TYR A 269 -6.01 -4.16 -1.94
CA TYR A 269 -6.98 -3.06 -2.06
C TYR A 269 -8.15 -3.42 -2.98
N ASN A 270 -7.87 -4.01 -4.14
CA ASN A 270 -8.90 -4.30 -5.15
C ASN A 270 -9.56 -5.68 -5.02
N ALA A 271 -8.77 -6.72 -4.73
CA ALA A 271 -9.22 -8.12 -4.74
C ALA A 271 -9.26 -8.78 -3.35
N GLY A 272 -8.81 -8.06 -2.31
CA GLY A 272 -8.91 -8.48 -0.93
C GLY A 272 -7.82 -9.45 -0.44
N PRO A 273 -7.87 -9.77 0.87
CA PRO A 273 -6.78 -10.44 1.55
C PRO A 273 -6.65 -11.92 1.17
N ASN A 274 -7.75 -12.60 0.85
CA ASN A 274 -7.72 -14.03 0.48
C ASN A 274 -6.98 -14.27 -0.83
N CYS A 275 -7.22 -13.43 -1.85
CA CYS A 275 -6.49 -13.50 -3.12
C CYS A 275 -4.99 -13.27 -2.91
N THR A 276 -4.66 -12.27 -2.11
CA THR A 276 -3.27 -11.90 -1.77
C THR A 276 -2.57 -13.04 -1.03
N TYR A 277 -3.19 -13.58 0.03
CA TYR A 277 -2.67 -14.69 0.83
C TYR A 277 -2.40 -15.94 -0.02
N ASN A 278 -3.39 -16.40 -0.78
CA ASN A 278 -3.27 -17.64 -1.56
C ASN A 278 -2.17 -17.52 -2.62
N THR A 279 -2.04 -16.35 -3.25
CA THR A 279 -1.00 -16.10 -4.25
C THR A 279 0.39 -16.14 -3.61
N ILE A 280 0.59 -15.44 -2.49
CA ILE A 280 1.88 -15.43 -1.78
C ILE A 280 2.23 -16.84 -1.30
N ALA A 281 1.29 -17.56 -0.69
CA ALA A 281 1.52 -18.92 -0.20
C ALA A 281 1.97 -19.87 -1.33
N ASN A 282 1.34 -19.77 -2.51
CA ASN A 282 1.70 -20.57 -3.68
C ASN A 282 3.07 -20.19 -4.24
N ALA A 283 3.36 -18.89 -4.39
CA ALA A 283 4.65 -18.40 -4.86
C ALA A 283 5.78 -18.76 -3.90
N PHE A 284 5.57 -18.63 -2.59
CA PHE A 284 6.55 -18.99 -1.57
C PHE A 284 6.84 -20.49 -1.55
N ARG A 285 5.81 -21.33 -1.70
CA ARG A 285 6.00 -22.80 -1.76
C ARG A 285 6.92 -23.22 -2.92
N PHE A 286 6.87 -22.49 -4.03
CA PHE A 286 7.72 -22.75 -5.18
C PHE A 286 9.13 -22.17 -5.02
N THR A 287 9.24 -20.91 -4.62
CA THR A 287 10.53 -20.20 -4.50
C THR A 287 11.35 -20.66 -3.30
N GLN A 288 10.69 -21.10 -2.22
CA GLN A 288 11.28 -21.45 -0.92
C GLN A 288 12.17 -20.34 -0.35
N GLY A 289 11.84 -19.07 -0.64
CA GLY A 289 12.66 -17.92 -0.30
C GLY A 289 12.01 -16.60 -0.75
N PRO A 290 12.81 -15.55 -0.94
CA PRO A 290 12.31 -14.26 -1.40
C PRO A 290 11.51 -14.37 -2.70
N ILE A 291 10.45 -13.58 -2.79
CA ILE A 291 9.46 -13.56 -3.86
C ILE A 291 9.55 -12.20 -4.56
N ARG A 292 9.68 -12.22 -5.88
CA ARG A 292 9.54 -11.02 -6.73
C ARG A 292 8.11 -10.92 -7.27
N TRP A 293 7.74 -9.75 -7.75
CA TRP A 293 6.44 -9.55 -8.42
C TRP A 293 6.19 -10.51 -9.59
N SER A 294 7.24 -10.93 -10.32
CA SER A 294 7.12 -11.93 -11.39
C SER A 294 6.68 -13.29 -10.87
N ASP A 295 7.14 -13.69 -9.67
CA ASP A 295 6.75 -14.94 -9.04
C ASP A 295 5.30 -14.85 -8.57
N VAL A 296 4.90 -13.73 -7.94
CA VAL A 296 3.49 -13.46 -7.60
C VAL A 296 2.62 -13.62 -8.84
N SER A 297 2.97 -12.92 -9.93
CA SER A 297 2.22 -12.92 -11.19
C SER A 297 2.05 -14.32 -11.79
N ALA A 298 3.03 -15.21 -11.62
CA ALA A 298 2.98 -16.58 -12.12
C ALA A 298 2.04 -17.51 -11.33
N TYR A 299 1.68 -17.14 -10.08
CA TYR A 299 0.90 -17.98 -9.17
C TYR A 299 -0.48 -17.42 -8.80
N VAL A 300 -0.89 -16.29 -9.37
CA VAL A 300 -2.25 -15.78 -9.25
C VAL A 300 -3.22 -16.73 -9.97
N THR A 301 -4.26 -17.16 -9.26
CA THR A 301 -5.30 -18.04 -9.81
C THR A 301 -6.69 -17.55 -9.42
N GLY A 302 -7.69 -17.85 -10.25
CA GLY A 302 -9.06 -17.41 -10.06
C GLY A 302 -9.34 -16.01 -10.64
N GLU A 303 -10.52 -15.85 -11.22
CA GLU A 303 -10.90 -14.65 -11.98
C GLU A 303 -10.77 -13.35 -11.17
N ALA A 304 -11.28 -13.33 -9.93
CA ALA A 304 -11.21 -12.16 -9.06
C ALA A 304 -9.77 -11.77 -8.71
N CYS A 305 -8.90 -12.76 -8.46
CA CYS A 305 -7.50 -12.48 -8.12
C CYS A 305 -6.70 -12.03 -9.33
N ILE A 306 -7.00 -12.56 -10.53
CA ILE A 306 -6.43 -12.07 -11.80
C ILE A 306 -6.82 -10.62 -12.04
N ARG A 307 -8.05 -10.21 -11.69
CA ARG A 307 -8.44 -8.79 -11.73
C ARG A 307 -7.57 -7.93 -10.80
N GLY A 308 -7.31 -8.39 -9.59
CA GLY A 308 -6.41 -7.69 -8.65
C GLY A 308 -4.97 -7.57 -9.16
N LEU A 309 -4.45 -8.61 -9.81
CA LEU A 309 -3.15 -8.58 -10.49
C LEU A 309 -3.14 -7.53 -11.61
N ALA A 310 -4.16 -7.54 -12.47
CA ALA A 310 -4.30 -6.59 -13.56
C ALA A 310 -4.38 -5.15 -13.05
N TYR A 311 -5.16 -4.93 -11.98
CA TYR A 311 -5.29 -3.64 -11.30
C TYR A 311 -3.94 -3.11 -10.80
N ALA A 312 -3.18 -3.93 -10.05
CA ALA A 312 -1.85 -3.55 -9.57
C ALA A 312 -0.90 -3.20 -10.72
N ASN A 313 -0.91 -3.98 -11.80
CA ASN A 313 -0.08 -3.73 -12.99
C ASN A 313 -0.51 -2.46 -13.74
N GLN A 314 -1.81 -2.15 -13.83
CA GLN A 314 -2.31 -0.96 -14.52
C GLN A 314 -1.98 0.33 -13.78
N ILE A 315 -1.98 0.31 -12.45
CA ILE A 315 -1.57 1.47 -11.64
C ILE A 315 -0.05 1.67 -11.67
N THR A 316 0.72 0.58 -11.65
CA THR A 316 2.20 0.64 -11.64
C THR A 316 2.84 0.68 -13.04
N THR A 317 2.02 0.72 -14.10
CA THR A 317 2.52 0.94 -15.45
C THR A 317 3.06 2.36 -15.65
N LYS A 318 3.88 2.56 -16.68
CA LYS A 318 4.33 3.89 -17.09
C LYS A 318 3.17 4.62 -17.76
N ALA A 319 2.35 5.34 -17.01
CA ALA A 319 1.31 6.19 -17.60
C ALA A 319 1.80 7.61 -17.85
N TYR A 320 2.76 8.09 -17.06
CA TYR A 320 3.33 9.42 -17.16
C TYR A 320 4.84 9.34 -17.25
N ASN A 321 5.45 10.40 -17.81
CA ASN A 321 6.90 10.51 -17.87
C ASN A 321 7.44 11.31 -16.68
N PHE A 322 7.15 10.85 -15.47
CA PHE A 322 7.79 11.36 -14.26
C PHE A 322 9.17 10.72 -14.14
N SER A 323 10.16 11.36 -14.73
CA SER A 323 11.56 11.05 -14.48
C SER A 323 12.27 12.38 -14.33
N PRO A 324 13.34 12.45 -13.51
CA PRO A 324 14.20 13.61 -13.53
C PRO A 324 14.62 13.79 -15.00
N LEU A 325 14.33 14.96 -15.54
CA LEU A 325 14.82 15.33 -16.87
C LEU A 325 16.33 15.13 -16.85
N ASP A 326 16.86 14.37 -17.81
CA ASP A 326 18.32 14.23 -18.00
C ASP A 326 19.01 15.60 -18.09
#